data_AF-A0A8B5XD73-F1
#
_entry.id   AF-A0A8B5XD73-F1
#
_cell.length_a   1.000
_cell.length_b   1.000
_cell.length_c   1.000
_cell.angle_alpha   90.00
_cell.angle_beta   90.00
_cell.angle_gamma   90.00
#
_symmetry.space_group_name_H-M   'P 1'
#
loop_
_entity.id
_entity.type
_entity.pdbx_description
1 polymer ?
#
loop_
_entity_poly.entity_id
_entity_poly.type
_entity_poly.pdbx_seq_one_letter_code
_entity_poly.pdbx_strand_id
1 'polypeptide(L)'
;MRLSYRSTENILRLTLDVESGDVVKKHVFDGVIDIADQGRLVGIELESMDRSLAPIFSTWLKDGVARDYIEIDDRGAYVALSTPSEDIPEQHIRTAELPLTAELDANERLVAIAIPRRGHGYEISFPSGNQ
;
A
#
# COMPACT_ATOMS: atom_id res chain seq x y z
N MET A 1 -1.06 -8.58 -6.91
CA MET A 1 -1.33 -8.01 -5.56
C MET A 1 -2.83 -7.96 -5.35
N ARG A 2 -3.30 -8.08 -4.11
CA ARG A 2 -4.72 -8.11 -3.76
C ARG A 2 -5.06 -7.07 -2.72
N LEU A 3 -6.15 -6.35 -2.96
CA LEU A 3 -6.73 -5.42 -2.00
C LEU A 3 -8.01 -6.04 -1.42
N SER A 4 -8.07 -6.15 -0.10
CA SER A 4 -9.21 -6.74 0.63
C SER A 4 -9.77 -5.76 1.66
N TYR A 5 -11.08 -5.78 1.89
CA TYR A 5 -11.71 -4.92 2.89
C TYR A 5 -11.95 -5.67 4.20
N ARG A 6 -11.40 -5.16 5.31
CA ARG A 6 -11.71 -5.63 6.66
C ARG A 6 -12.72 -4.68 7.30
N SER A 7 -13.99 -5.07 7.25
CA SER A 7 -15.13 -4.21 7.64
C SER A 7 -15.13 -3.80 9.10
N THR A 8 -14.77 -4.71 10.01
CA THR A 8 -14.74 -4.44 11.46
C THR A 8 -13.77 -3.31 11.83
N GLU A 9 -12.62 -3.27 11.15
CA GLU A 9 -11.56 -2.28 11.38
C GLU A 9 -11.70 -1.06 10.44
N ASN A 10 -12.60 -1.14 9.46
CA ASN A 10 -12.76 -0.18 8.36
C ASN A 10 -11.43 0.14 7.64
N ILE A 11 -10.64 -0.90 7.37
CA ILE A 11 -9.36 -0.79 6.66
C ILE A 11 -9.38 -1.58 5.36
N LEU A 12 -8.60 -1.09 4.40
CA LEU A 12 -8.16 -1.85 3.25
C LEU A 12 -6.84 -2.54 3.59
N ARG A 13 -6.71 -3.79 3.22
CA ARG A 13 -5.50 -4.57 3.42
C ARG A 13 -4.96 -5.01 2.07
N LEU A 14 -3.79 -4.49 1.74
CA LEU A 14 -3.03 -4.84 0.55
C LEU A 14 -2.07 -5.99 0.87
N THR A 15 -2.12 -7.06 0.06
CA THR A 15 -1.23 -8.23 0.17
C THR A 15 -0.70 -8.63 -1.20
N LEU A 16 0.29 -9.51 -1.22
CA LEU A 16 0.54 -10.34 -2.39
C LEU A 16 -0.65 -11.29 -2.64
N ASP A 17 -0.80 -11.76 -3.88
CA ASP A 17 -1.88 -12.71 -4.22
C ASP A 17 -1.67 -14.09 -3.61
N VAL A 18 -0.40 -14.47 -3.45
CA VAL A 18 0.02 -15.62 -2.66
C VAL A 18 0.23 -15.12 -1.25
N GLU A 19 -0.62 -15.55 -0.31
CA GLU A 19 -0.59 -15.05 1.06
C GLU A 19 0.73 -15.45 1.75
N SER A 20 1.51 -14.44 2.15
CA SER A 20 2.84 -14.63 2.72
C SER A 20 2.81 -14.58 4.25
N GLY A 21 2.71 -15.74 4.90
CA GLY A 21 3.03 -15.95 6.31
C GLY A 21 2.11 -15.31 7.36
N ASP A 22 2.33 -15.68 8.62
CA ASP A 22 1.57 -15.14 9.76
C ASP A 22 2.07 -13.75 10.16
N VAL A 23 1.12 -12.86 10.46
CA VAL A 23 1.42 -11.54 11.03
C VAL A 23 1.79 -11.70 12.50
N VAL A 24 3.00 -11.28 12.87
CA VAL A 24 3.47 -11.31 14.27
C VAL A 24 3.79 -9.94 14.83
N LYS A 25 4.01 -8.95 13.97
CA LYS A 25 4.34 -7.58 14.36
C LYS A 25 3.59 -6.58 13.48
N LYS A 26 3.21 -5.45 14.06
CA LYS A 26 2.67 -4.29 13.34
C LYS A 26 3.61 -3.11 13.56
N HIS A 27 3.90 -2.36 12.52
CA HIS A 27 4.67 -1.13 12.58
C HIS A 27 3.90 -0.03 11.83
N VAL A 28 3.82 1.16 12.43
CA VAL A 28 3.16 2.30 11.81
C VAL A 28 4.22 3.18 11.17
N PHE A 29 4.01 3.50 9.91
CA PHE A 29 4.80 4.45 9.14
C PHE A 29 3.95 5.69 8.87
N ASP A 30 4.61 6.85 8.81
CA ASP A 30 4.04 7.97 8.09
C ASP A 30 3.92 7.56 6.62
N GLY A 31 2.85 8.00 5.98
CA GLY A 31 2.55 7.54 4.65
C GLY A 31 1.57 8.45 3.94
N VAL A 32 1.50 8.20 2.65
CA VAL A 32 0.76 9.00 1.70
C VAL A 32 -0.08 8.07 0.84
N ILE A 33 -1.27 8.51 0.47
CA ILE A 33 -2.09 7.79 -0.52
C ILE A 33 -2.46 8.72 -1.66
N ASP A 34 -2.48 8.14 -2.85
CA ASP A 34 -2.98 8.77 -4.05
C ASP A 34 -4.38 8.28 -4.34
N ILE A 35 -5.30 9.22 -4.48
CA ILE A 35 -6.71 8.96 -4.67
C ILE A 35 -7.17 9.67 -5.93
N ALA A 36 -7.65 8.90 -6.89
CA ALA A 36 -8.29 9.41 -8.09
C ALA A 36 -9.77 9.77 -7.83
N ASP A 37 -10.41 10.29 -8.88
CA ASP A 37 -11.83 10.60 -8.87
C ASP A 37 -12.70 9.46 -8.30
N GLN A 38 -13.78 9.87 -7.64
CA GLN A 38 -14.73 8.97 -6.96
C GLN A 38 -14.13 8.16 -5.80
N GLY A 39 -12.96 8.54 -5.28
CA GLY A 39 -12.35 7.88 -4.12
C GLY A 39 -11.68 6.56 -4.46
N ARG A 40 -11.16 6.43 -5.69
CA ARG A 40 -10.40 5.26 -6.12
C ARG A 40 -8.96 5.35 -5.63
N LEU A 41 -8.47 4.33 -4.93
CA LEU A 41 -7.08 4.26 -4.49
C LEU A 41 -6.16 3.91 -5.67
N VAL A 42 -5.16 4.74 -5.94
CA VAL A 42 -4.23 4.65 -7.08
C VAL A 42 -2.88 4.13 -6.66
N GLY A 43 -2.38 4.58 -5.50
CA GLY A 43 -1.09 4.20 -4.98
C GLY A 43 -0.95 4.59 -3.53
N ILE A 44 0.07 4.03 -2.89
CA ILE A 44 0.41 4.30 -1.51
C ILE A 44 1.92 4.49 -1.39
N GLU A 45 2.36 5.34 -0.48
CA GLU A 45 3.77 5.53 -0.14
C GLU A 45 3.96 5.33 1.35
N LEU A 46 4.95 4.51 1.72
CA LEU A 46 5.46 4.43 3.08
C LEU A 46 6.72 5.28 3.15
N GLU A 47 6.72 6.28 4.02
CA GLU A 47 7.87 7.14 4.25
C GLU A 47 8.75 6.55 5.36
N SER A 48 10.07 6.57 5.15
CA SER A 48 11.03 6.19 6.19
C SER A 48 12.37 6.87 5.95
N MET A 49 12.75 7.72 6.91
CA MET A 49 14.02 8.46 6.89
C MET A 49 15.11 7.79 7.74
N ASP A 50 14.73 6.79 8.54
CA ASP A 50 15.56 6.19 9.58
C ASP A 50 15.98 4.74 9.26
N ARG A 51 15.33 4.09 8.30
CA ARG A 51 15.63 2.70 7.93
C ARG A 51 15.38 2.43 6.45
N SER A 52 16.18 1.52 5.90
CA SER A 52 15.92 0.99 4.56
C SER A 52 14.65 0.14 4.56
N LEU A 53 13.75 0.41 3.62
CA LEU A 53 12.52 -0.36 3.40
C LEU A 53 12.74 -1.58 2.48
N ALA A 54 13.83 -1.63 1.71
CA ALA A 54 14.10 -2.74 0.80
C ALA A 54 14.14 -4.14 1.48
N PRO A 55 14.72 -4.32 2.69
CA PRO A 55 14.65 -5.59 3.40
C PRO A 55 13.22 -5.98 3.81
N ILE A 56 12.39 -4.99 4.17
CA ILE A 56 10.99 -5.19 4.56
C ILE A 56 10.19 -5.69 3.37
N PHE A 57 10.34 -5.05 2.21
CA PHE A 57 9.68 -5.43 0.96
C PHE A 57 10.31 -6.64 0.25
N SER A 58 11.33 -7.28 0.82
CA SER A 58 12.13 -8.31 0.13
C SER A 58 11.34 -9.48 -0.43
N THR A 59 10.21 -9.87 0.17
CA THR A 59 9.32 -10.91 -0.39
C THR A 59 8.56 -10.39 -1.60
N TRP A 60 8.08 -9.15 -1.56
CA TRP A 60 7.31 -8.52 -2.63
C TRP A 60 8.19 -8.21 -3.84
N LEU A 61 9.44 -7.79 -3.60
CA LEU A 61 10.44 -7.57 -4.66
C LEU A 61 10.91 -8.86 -5.36
N LYS A 62 10.69 -10.02 -4.74
CA LYS A 62 10.97 -11.33 -5.34
C LYS A 62 9.79 -11.88 -6.12
N ASP A 63 8.59 -11.34 -5.93
CA ASP A 63 7.42 -11.69 -6.71
C ASP A 63 7.53 -11.06 -8.11
N GLY A 64 7.38 -11.88 -9.14
CA GLY A 64 7.63 -11.46 -10.53
C GLY A 64 6.65 -10.40 -11.05
N VAL A 65 5.45 -10.28 -10.45
CA VAL A 65 4.45 -9.30 -10.87
C VAL A 65 4.47 -8.10 -9.93
N ALA A 66 4.46 -8.31 -8.62
CA ALA A 66 4.36 -7.22 -7.65
C ALA A 66 5.56 -6.27 -7.72
N ARG A 67 6.76 -6.79 -8.04
CA ARG A 67 7.97 -5.98 -8.18
C ARG A 67 7.79 -4.81 -9.17
N ASP A 68 7.06 -4.99 -10.25
CA ASP A 68 6.89 -3.97 -11.29
C ASP A 68 6.01 -2.79 -10.83
N TYR A 69 5.38 -2.91 -9.66
CA TYR A 69 4.52 -1.89 -9.06
C TYR A 69 5.14 -1.26 -7.81
N ILE A 70 6.38 -1.61 -7.47
CA ILE A 70 7.04 -1.18 -6.23
C ILE A 70 8.30 -0.41 -6.59
N GLU A 71 8.34 0.86 -6.19
CA GLU A 71 9.51 1.71 -6.27
C GLU A 71 10.01 1.98 -4.86
N ILE A 72 11.30 1.77 -4.60
CA ILE A 72 11.91 2.02 -3.29
C ILE A 72 13.15 2.87 -3.51
N ASP A 73 13.24 3.96 -2.76
CA ASP A 73 14.38 4.85 -2.75
C ASP A 73 14.88 5.10 -1.32
N ASP A 74 15.61 6.21 -1.12
CA ASP A 74 16.16 6.62 0.18
C ASP A 74 15.14 7.28 1.11
N ARG A 75 13.95 7.62 0.61
CA ARG A 75 12.88 8.32 1.34
C ARG A 75 11.71 7.40 1.67
N GLY A 76 11.48 6.38 0.86
CA GLY A 76 10.29 5.57 1.04
C GLY A 76 10.15 4.40 0.08
N ALA A 77 8.95 3.84 0.10
CA ALA A 77 8.51 2.79 -0.78
C ALA A 77 7.13 3.15 -1.33
N TYR A 78 7.06 3.43 -2.62
CA TYR A 78 5.82 3.63 -3.35
C TYR A 78 5.30 2.29 -3.90
N VAL A 79 4.01 2.06 -3.77
CA VAL A 79 3.30 0.89 -4.31
C VAL A 79 2.14 1.37 -5.17
N ALA A 80 2.26 1.19 -6.48
CA ALA A 80 1.21 1.48 -7.43
C ALA A 80 0.12 0.39 -7.39
N LEU A 81 -1.14 0.81 -7.43
CA LEU A 81 -2.33 -0.06 -7.42
C LEU A 81 -3.16 0.02 -8.69
N SER A 82 -3.01 1.08 -9.49
CA SER A 82 -3.50 1.15 -10.87
C SER A 82 -2.40 0.75 -11.85
N THR A 83 -2.80 0.13 -12.96
CA THR A 83 -1.86 -0.18 -14.04
C THR A 83 -1.55 1.06 -14.87
N PRO A 84 -0.35 1.16 -15.50
CA PRO A 84 -0.03 2.26 -16.42
C PRO A 84 -1.02 2.42 -17.59
N SER A 85 -1.75 1.36 -17.96
CA SER A 85 -2.80 1.43 -19.00
C SER A 85 -4.06 2.17 -18.58
N GLU A 86 -4.20 2.46 -17.29
CA GLU A 86 -5.22 3.35 -16.76
C GLU A 86 -4.59 4.72 -16.55
N ASP A 87 -4.25 5.40 -17.65
CA ASP A 87 -3.75 6.79 -17.65
C ASP A 87 -4.79 7.69 -16.96
N ILE A 88 -4.73 7.76 -15.64
CA ILE A 88 -5.45 8.73 -14.83
C ILE A 88 -4.61 10.00 -14.91
N PRO A 89 -5.08 11.07 -15.57
CA PRO A 89 -4.27 12.27 -15.70
C PRO A 89 -3.98 12.82 -14.29
N GLU A 90 -2.73 13.21 -14.02
CA GLU A 90 -2.26 13.63 -12.68
C GLU A 90 -3.17 14.67 -12.01
N GLN A 91 -3.78 15.56 -12.78
CA GLN A 91 -4.74 16.57 -12.31
C GLN A 91 -6.00 16.00 -11.61
N HIS A 92 -6.28 14.71 -11.78
CA HIS A 92 -7.38 13.99 -11.12
C HIS A 92 -6.93 13.21 -9.89
N ILE A 93 -5.63 13.20 -9.59
CA ILE A 93 -5.07 12.54 -8.42
C ILE A 93 -4.96 13.55 -7.31
N ARG A 94 -5.46 13.17 -6.13
CA ARG A 94 -5.29 13.91 -4.89
C ARG A 94 -4.50 13.07 -3.92
N THR A 95 -3.59 13.73 -3.24
CA THR A 95 -2.71 13.12 -2.27
C THR A 95 -3.19 13.43 -0.86
N ALA A 96 -3.16 12.43 0.02
CA ALA A 96 -3.52 12.60 1.43
C ALA A 96 -2.51 11.88 2.34
N GLU A 97 -2.13 12.54 3.43
CA GLU A 97 -1.25 11.99 4.46
C GLU A 97 -2.05 11.20 5.49
N LEU A 98 -1.53 10.04 5.88
CA LEU A 98 -2.11 9.19 6.91
C LEU A 98 -1.09 8.17 7.44
N PRO A 99 -1.24 7.71 8.69
CA PRO A 99 -0.48 6.58 9.17
C PRO A 99 -0.86 5.30 8.42
N LEU A 100 0.14 4.63 7.83
CA LEU A 100 0.00 3.32 7.22
C LEU A 100 0.59 2.26 8.16
N THR A 101 -0.08 1.11 8.27
CA THR A 101 0.40 0.03 9.14
C THR A 101 0.98 -1.10 8.30
N ALA A 102 2.29 -1.32 8.40
CA ALA A 102 2.92 -2.52 7.89
C ALA A 102 2.69 -3.69 8.85
N GLU A 103 2.08 -4.75 8.36
CA GLU A 103 1.98 -6.05 9.03
C GLU A 103 3.20 -6.89 8.62
N LEU A 104 3.99 -7.33 9.60
CA LEU A 104 5.29 -7.98 9.40
C LEU A 104 5.29 -9.43 9.94
N ASP A 105 6.06 -10.29 9.27
CA ASP A 105 6.36 -11.64 9.71
C ASP A 105 7.48 -11.67 10.78
N ALA A 106 7.82 -12.87 11.25
CA ALA A 106 8.86 -13.07 12.27
C ALA A 106 10.28 -12.69 11.81
N ASN A 107 10.48 -12.51 10.50
CA ASN A 107 11.73 -12.10 9.89
C ASN A 107 11.72 -10.62 9.48
N GLU A 108 10.74 -9.84 9.98
CA GLU A 108 10.51 -8.44 9.64
C GLU A 108 10.22 -8.17 8.16
N ARG A 109 9.69 -9.16 7.45
CA ARG A 109 9.25 -9.01 6.05
C ARG A 109 7.79 -8.63 5.99
N LEU A 110 7.44 -7.84 4.98
CA LEU A 110 6.10 -7.35 4.75
C LEU A 110 5.14 -8.49 4.38
N VAL A 111 4.12 -8.67 5.21
CA VAL A 111 2.97 -9.54 4.95
C VAL A 111 1.87 -8.75 4.27
N ALA A 112 1.55 -7.58 4.81
CA ALA A 112 0.48 -6.72 4.30
C ALA A 112 0.69 -5.26 4.67
N ILE A 113 0.00 -4.37 3.96
CA ILE A 113 -0.15 -2.97 4.34
C ILE A 113 -1.62 -2.71 4.65
N ALA A 114 -1.90 -2.26 5.86
CA ALA A 114 -3.21 -1.83 6.31
C ALA A 114 -3.37 -0.32 6.12
N ILE A 115 -4.41 0.06 5.38
CA ILE A 115 -4.70 1.40 4.90
C ILE A 115 -6.07 1.81 5.45
N PRO A 116 -6.15 2.82 6.33
CA PRO A 116 -7.44 3.37 6.76
C PRO A 116 -8.29 3.81 5.58
N ARG A 117 -9.57 3.41 5.55
CA ARG A 117 -10.47 3.77 4.44
C ARG A 117 -10.89 5.24 4.44
N ARG A 118 -10.86 5.87 5.62
CA ARG A 118 -11.34 7.25 5.84
C ARG A 118 -10.39 7.98 6.76
N GLY A 119 -10.20 9.26 6.50
CA GLY A 119 -9.44 10.15 7.34
C GLY A 119 -9.75 11.61 7.01
N HIS A 120 -8.92 12.52 7.52
CA HIS A 120 -9.14 13.93 7.26
C HIS A 120 -8.88 14.25 5.78
N GLY A 121 -9.88 14.77 5.09
CA GLY A 121 -9.75 15.18 3.69
C GLY A 121 -9.85 14.05 2.65
N TYR A 122 -10.11 12.80 3.05
CA TYR A 122 -10.25 11.68 2.12
C TYR A 122 -11.24 10.59 2.54
N GLU A 123 -11.81 9.92 1.54
CA GLU A 123 -12.52 8.65 1.67
C GLU A 123 -12.22 7.78 0.46
N ILE A 124 -11.82 6.52 0.72
CA ILE A 124 -11.62 5.50 -0.30
C ILE A 124 -12.95 4.76 -0.51
N SER A 125 -13.57 4.95 -1.67
CA SER A 125 -14.90 4.41 -1.99
C SER A 125 -14.83 3.10 -2.76
N PHE A 126 -13.80 2.93 -3.58
CA PHE A 126 -13.58 1.73 -4.37
C PHE A 126 -12.19 1.17 -4.04
N PRO A 127 -12.09 0.01 -3.35
CA PRO A 127 -10.90 -0.79 -3.52
C PRO A 127 -10.96 -1.30 -4.97
N SER A 128 -10.19 -0.72 -5.88
CA SER A 128 -9.92 -1.38 -7.16
C SER A 128 -9.18 -2.68 -6.85
N GLY A 129 -9.94 -3.73 -6.56
CA GLY A 129 -9.45 -5.09 -6.65
C GLY A 129 -9.37 -5.43 -8.12
N ASN A 130 -8.18 -5.75 -8.62
CA ASN A 130 -8.03 -6.50 -9.86
C ASN A 130 -8.98 -7.70 -9.77
N GLN A 131 -10.03 -7.71 -10.60
CA GLN A 131 -10.81 -8.91 -10.88
C GLN A 131 -10.04 -9.79 -11.86
#